data_AF-A0A4Z1KXM8-F1
#
_entry.id   AF-A0A4Z1KXM8-F1
#
_cell.length_a   1.000
_cell.length_b   1.000
_cell.length_c   1.000
_cell.angle_alpha   90.00
_cell.angle_beta   90.00
_cell.angle_gamma   90.00
#
_symmetry.space_group_name_H-M   'P 1'
#
loop_
_entity.id
_entity.type
_entity.pdbx_description
1 polymer ?
#
loop_
_entity_poly.entity_id
_entity_poly.type
_entity_poly.pdbx_seq_one_letter_code
_entity_poly.pdbx_strand_id
1 'polypeptide(L)'
;MSSAPDWKHDLKASERYDNISKLKKYLSVGGLGGNTQKTAFEIEAEAYDSSSSRAAYDDLCNPTQPNDEAFLSTTSPSPKGPGITIGSYKDCHHISSGAVSQVYRCDTEETSYALKVITETHNMEPHSPAREIAILKKLSHPSIMSLIKTIHDEESRLVLVLPYMPYTLTDLLSKSSNGLSTRTTKMIFKQLLSGLAYLHAEQIIHRDISPSNILLPQDINGQIPVVITDLGTAWHPIISSSAEPSDQKCLEVGTTCYRCPETLFSNTAYTTSLDLWSTGVLLAECLRSPPNPLLESRRGDEDGNQLGLILSMFKTLGTPTAETWPEAMKWKTNPFQWWNIFPSKPWEELLPNAEEAGRDLVASLVVYESGNRMTADEALKHPFILE
;
A
#
# COMPACT_ATOMS: atom_id res chain seq x y z
N MET A 1 38.94 -14.98 -36.19
CA MET A 1 38.57 -13.58 -35.88
C MET A 1 37.05 -13.57 -35.78
N SER A 2 36.52 -13.55 -34.56
CA SER A 2 35.08 -13.64 -34.28
C SER A 2 34.40 -12.37 -34.79
N SER A 3 33.41 -12.50 -35.67
CA SER A 3 32.53 -11.41 -36.07
C SER A 3 31.92 -10.78 -34.84
N ALA A 4 31.97 -9.44 -34.73
CA ALA A 4 31.22 -8.73 -33.70
C ALA A 4 29.72 -9.10 -33.81
N PRO A 5 29.01 -9.21 -32.68
CA PRO A 5 27.62 -9.65 -32.71
C PRO A 5 26.75 -8.62 -33.45
N ASP A 6 25.95 -9.11 -34.39
CA ASP A 6 25.13 -8.42 -35.41
C ASP A 6 24.43 -7.15 -34.91
N TRP A 7 23.97 -7.16 -33.67
CA TRP A 7 23.21 -6.08 -33.07
C TRP A 7 23.98 -4.75 -32.89
N LYS A 8 25.31 -4.79 -32.79
CA LYS A 8 26.13 -3.57 -32.61
C LYS A 8 26.10 -2.68 -33.86
N HIS A 9 25.90 -3.27 -35.04
CA HIS A 9 25.79 -2.54 -36.30
C HIS A 9 24.44 -1.81 -36.44
N ASP A 10 23.39 -2.34 -35.82
CA ASP A 10 22.05 -1.77 -35.84
C ASP A 10 21.82 -0.71 -34.75
N LEU A 11 22.74 -0.58 -33.79
CA LEU A 11 22.65 0.38 -32.70
C LEU A 11 23.02 1.80 -33.16
N LYS A 12 22.05 2.71 -33.16
CA LYS A 12 22.27 4.10 -33.59
C LYS A 12 22.96 4.90 -32.51
N ALA A 13 23.74 5.90 -32.93
CA ALA A 13 24.38 6.85 -32.02
C ALA A 13 23.36 7.62 -31.16
N SER A 14 22.16 7.86 -31.67
CA SER A 14 21.06 8.47 -30.90
C SER A 14 20.60 7.58 -29.74
N GLU A 15 20.49 6.27 -29.96
CA GLU A 15 20.06 5.32 -28.91
C GLU A 15 21.10 5.22 -27.80
N ARG A 16 22.40 5.21 -28.17
CA ARG A 16 23.50 5.28 -27.19
C ARG A 16 23.46 6.56 -26.37
N TYR A 17 23.19 7.69 -27.02
CA TYR A 17 23.07 8.98 -26.35
C TYR A 17 21.87 9.03 -25.39
N ASP A 18 20.74 8.45 -25.77
CA ASP A 18 19.55 8.33 -24.91
C ASP A 18 19.86 7.47 -23.69
N ASN A 19 20.56 6.35 -23.86
CA ASN A 19 21.00 5.46 -22.78
C ASN A 19 21.97 6.17 -21.80
N ILE A 20 22.96 6.91 -22.31
CA ILE A 20 23.85 7.73 -21.47
C ILE A 20 23.06 8.79 -20.70
N SER A 21 22.05 9.40 -21.33
CA SER A 21 21.19 10.39 -20.69
C SER A 21 20.34 9.79 -19.55
N LYS A 22 19.83 8.56 -19.74
CA LYS A 22 19.14 7.78 -18.69
C LYS A 22 20.07 7.45 -17.53
N LEU A 23 21.26 6.91 -17.81
CA LEU A 23 22.29 6.59 -16.80
C LEU A 23 22.72 7.81 -16.00
N LYS A 24 22.91 8.96 -16.67
CA LYS A 24 23.24 10.22 -16.01
C LYS A 24 22.13 10.65 -15.05
N LYS A 25 20.86 10.54 -15.48
CA LYS A 25 19.71 10.86 -14.63
C LYS A 25 19.69 9.95 -13.40
N TYR A 26 19.89 8.64 -13.59
CA TYR A 26 19.98 7.66 -12.50
C TYR A 26 21.10 8.00 -11.50
N LEU A 27 22.32 8.27 -11.98
CA LEU A 27 23.47 8.61 -11.13
C LEU A 27 23.30 9.93 -10.37
N SER A 28 22.57 10.89 -10.94
CA SER A 28 22.30 12.18 -10.27
C SER A 28 21.31 12.06 -9.11
N VAL A 29 20.44 11.05 -9.12
CA VAL A 29 19.46 10.77 -8.05
C VAL A 29 20.11 9.98 -6.89
N GLY A 30 21.11 9.15 -7.18
CA GLY A 30 21.80 8.31 -6.18
C GLY A 30 22.80 9.02 -5.25
N GLY A 31 22.91 10.35 -5.27
CA GLY A 31 23.74 11.11 -4.32
C GLY A 31 25.27 10.92 -4.46
N LEU A 32 25.76 10.29 -5.53
CA LEU A 32 27.19 10.13 -5.79
C LEU A 32 27.78 11.46 -6.30
N GLY A 33 28.47 12.20 -5.43
CA GLY A 33 29.08 13.52 -5.68
C GLY A 33 30.30 13.53 -6.63
N GLY A 34 30.20 12.87 -7.77
CA GLY A 34 31.21 12.86 -8.84
C GLY A 34 30.71 13.49 -10.15
N ASN A 35 31.58 13.55 -11.18
CA ASN A 35 31.21 14.03 -12.50
C ASN A 35 30.29 13.01 -13.22
N THR A 36 29.00 13.05 -12.91
CA THR A 36 27.96 12.09 -13.33
C THR A 36 27.90 11.86 -14.85
N GLN A 37 28.29 12.86 -15.64
CA GLN A 37 28.38 12.72 -17.10
C GLN A 37 29.47 11.72 -17.50
N LYS A 38 30.67 11.83 -16.91
CA LYS A 38 31.81 10.99 -17.25
C LYS A 38 31.53 9.52 -16.86
N THR A 39 30.97 9.32 -15.66
CA THR A 39 30.62 7.99 -15.16
C THR A 39 29.50 7.34 -15.99
N ALA A 40 28.48 8.09 -16.41
CA ALA A 40 27.44 7.56 -17.30
C ALA A 40 28.00 7.09 -18.66
N PHE A 41 28.97 7.82 -19.22
CA PHE A 41 29.67 7.41 -20.43
C PHE A 41 30.50 6.14 -20.23
N GLU A 42 31.20 6.02 -19.09
CA GLU A 42 32.02 4.84 -18.77
C GLU A 42 31.15 3.59 -18.62
N ILE A 43 30.01 3.69 -17.93
CA ILE A 43 29.06 2.58 -17.76
C ILE A 43 28.45 2.14 -19.10
N GLU A 44 28.03 3.07 -19.95
CA GLU A 44 27.48 2.71 -21.27
C GLU A 44 28.55 2.09 -22.17
N ALA A 45 29.79 2.59 -22.15
CA ALA A 45 30.88 2.03 -22.94
C ALA A 45 31.22 0.60 -22.50
N GLU A 46 31.28 0.35 -21.19
CA GLU A 46 31.51 -0.99 -20.64
C GLU A 46 30.35 -1.94 -20.98
N ALA A 47 29.10 -1.48 -20.88
CA ALA A 47 27.92 -2.25 -21.28
C ALA A 47 27.96 -2.59 -22.79
N TYR A 48 28.33 -1.63 -23.64
CA TYR A 48 28.48 -1.84 -25.07
C TYR A 48 29.55 -2.87 -25.39
N ASP A 49 30.69 -2.84 -24.69
CA ASP A 49 31.82 -3.75 -24.96
C ASP A 49 31.58 -5.16 -24.42
N SER A 50 31.00 -5.28 -23.23
CA SER A 50 30.79 -6.56 -22.53
C SER A 50 29.54 -7.35 -22.97
N SER A 51 28.55 -6.69 -23.58
CA SER A 51 27.28 -7.33 -23.93
C SER A 51 27.37 -8.25 -25.14
N SER A 52 26.80 -9.44 -25.00
CA SER A 52 26.70 -10.45 -26.07
C SER A 52 25.46 -10.28 -26.97
N SER A 53 24.45 -9.52 -26.53
CA SER A 53 23.19 -9.28 -27.26
C SER A 53 22.63 -7.88 -26.99
N ARG A 54 21.70 -7.41 -27.85
CA ARG A 54 21.00 -6.12 -27.68
C ARG A 54 20.24 -6.05 -26.36
N ALA A 55 19.52 -7.11 -26.00
CA ALA A 55 18.75 -7.15 -24.75
C ALA A 55 19.66 -7.02 -23.51
N ALA A 56 20.79 -7.74 -23.48
CA ALA A 56 21.76 -7.62 -22.38
C ALA A 56 22.39 -6.22 -22.29
N TYR A 57 22.63 -5.58 -23.44
CA TYR A 57 23.08 -4.18 -23.49
C TYR A 57 22.03 -3.21 -22.96
N ASP A 58 20.78 -3.36 -23.40
CA ASP A 58 19.69 -2.50 -22.97
C ASP A 58 19.42 -2.68 -21.45
N ASP A 59 19.54 -3.89 -20.89
CA ASP A 59 19.41 -4.16 -19.45
C ASP A 59 20.53 -3.51 -18.62
N LEU A 60 21.77 -3.47 -19.13
CA LEU A 60 22.89 -2.81 -18.43
C LEU A 60 22.84 -1.29 -18.54
N CYS A 61 22.37 -0.77 -19.69
CA CYS A 61 22.23 0.66 -19.95
C CYS A 61 20.95 1.26 -19.38
N ASN A 62 19.97 0.42 -19.08
CA ASN A 62 18.77 0.77 -18.36
C ASN A 62 18.88 0.09 -17.00
N PRO A 63 19.64 0.67 -16.03
CA PRO A 63 19.75 0.07 -14.72
C PRO A 63 18.33 -0.13 -14.21
N THR A 64 17.87 -1.38 -14.26
CA THR A 64 16.61 -1.75 -13.63
C THR A 64 16.74 -1.27 -12.20
N GLN A 65 15.62 -0.73 -11.72
CA GLN A 65 15.39 -0.33 -10.34
C GLN A 65 16.22 -1.19 -9.38
N PRO A 66 16.70 -0.66 -8.24
CA PRO A 66 17.07 -1.56 -7.14
C PRO A 66 15.95 -2.59 -7.02
N ASN A 67 16.26 -3.84 -7.38
CA ASN A 67 15.24 -4.78 -7.80
C ASN A 67 14.32 -4.97 -6.58
N ASP A 68 13.04 -4.57 -6.67
CA ASP A 68 12.11 -4.65 -5.54
C ASP A 68 12.15 -6.05 -4.91
N GLU A 69 12.28 -7.07 -5.78
CA GLU A 69 12.46 -8.47 -5.44
C GLU A 69 13.79 -8.75 -4.73
N ALA A 70 14.89 -8.11 -5.14
CA ALA A 70 16.17 -8.24 -4.46
C ALA A 70 16.11 -7.65 -3.04
N PHE A 71 15.36 -6.56 -2.82
CA PHE A 71 15.14 -6.04 -1.47
C PHE A 71 14.38 -7.05 -0.60
N LEU A 72 13.27 -7.58 -1.10
CA LEU A 72 12.51 -8.61 -0.40
C LEU A 72 13.35 -9.86 -0.15
N SER A 73 14.32 -10.19 -1.02
CA SER A 73 15.23 -11.33 -0.83
C SER A 73 16.38 -11.13 0.18
N THR A 74 16.60 -9.92 0.70
CA THR A 74 17.67 -9.66 1.70
C THR A 74 17.34 -10.29 3.05
N THR A 75 18.29 -10.91 3.76
CA THR A 75 18.05 -11.56 5.08
C THR A 75 17.11 -10.75 5.96
N SER A 76 16.02 -11.38 6.42
CA SER A 76 14.97 -10.75 7.22
C SER A 76 15.60 -9.93 8.35
N PRO A 77 15.09 -8.73 8.65
CA PRO A 77 15.73 -7.83 9.61
C PRO A 77 15.99 -8.56 10.92
N SER A 78 17.28 -8.61 11.32
CA SER A 78 17.66 -9.25 12.56
C SER A 78 16.99 -8.53 13.73
N PRO A 79 16.51 -9.26 14.74
CA PRO A 79 15.85 -8.65 15.88
C PRO A 79 16.79 -7.65 16.58
N LYS A 80 16.27 -6.46 16.93
CA LYS A 80 17.03 -5.42 17.63
C LYS A 80 16.61 -5.40 19.10
N GLY A 81 17.58 -5.50 20.01
CA GLY A 81 17.36 -5.38 21.46
C GLY A 81 17.16 -6.72 22.19
N PRO A 82 17.10 -6.69 23.53
CA PRO A 82 16.94 -7.89 24.35
C PRO A 82 15.59 -8.56 24.09
N GLY A 83 15.59 -9.88 23.94
CA GLY A 83 14.36 -10.67 23.85
C GLY A 83 13.64 -10.73 25.20
N ILE A 84 12.31 -10.66 25.16
CA ILE A 84 11.43 -10.82 26.33
C ILE A 84 10.66 -12.15 26.27
N THR A 85 10.05 -12.54 27.38
CA THR A 85 9.10 -13.67 27.39
C THR A 85 7.68 -13.12 27.29
N ILE A 86 6.83 -13.77 26.49
CA ILE A 86 5.41 -13.45 26.32
C ILE A 86 4.63 -14.76 26.43
N GLY A 87 4.12 -15.04 27.62
CA GLY A 87 3.42 -16.30 27.91
C GLY A 87 4.33 -17.51 27.69
N SER A 88 4.02 -18.38 26.73
CA SER A 88 4.84 -19.55 26.41
C SER A 88 6.00 -19.26 25.44
N TYR A 89 6.06 -18.06 24.88
CA TYR A 89 7.02 -17.68 23.84
C TYR A 89 8.23 -16.99 24.48
N LYS A 90 9.43 -17.46 24.14
CA LYS A 90 10.71 -16.93 24.66
C LYS A 90 11.42 -16.15 23.57
N ASP A 91 12.34 -15.28 23.97
CA ASP A 91 13.18 -14.48 23.06
C ASP A 91 12.36 -13.69 22.03
N CYS A 92 11.31 -13.03 22.51
CA CYS A 92 10.41 -12.21 21.70
C CYS A 92 11.01 -10.80 21.56
N HIS A 93 11.15 -10.31 20.34
CA HIS A 93 11.74 -9.00 20.07
C HIS A 93 10.71 -8.03 19.50
N HIS A 94 10.73 -6.79 19.98
CA HIS A 94 9.79 -5.76 19.53
C HIS A 94 9.97 -5.46 18.03
N ILE A 95 8.85 -5.35 17.31
CA ILE A 95 8.79 -4.99 15.88
C ILE A 95 8.17 -3.60 15.72
N SER A 96 7.00 -3.40 16.32
CA SER A 96 6.16 -2.22 16.08
C SER A 96 5.27 -1.90 17.27
N SER A 97 4.91 -0.62 17.40
CA SER A 97 3.96 -0.12 18.38
C SER A 97 2.84 0.63 17.66
N GLY A 98 1.60 0.23 17.91
CA GLY A 98 0.39 0.94 17.53
C GLY A 98 -0.26 1.63 18.73
N ALA A 99 -1.40 2.28 18.51
CA ALA A 99 -2.13 2.99 19.56
C ALA A 99 -2.65 2.04 20.67
N VAL A 100 -3.06 0.83 20.31
CA VAL A 100 -3.73 -0.13 21.22
C VAL A 100 -2.97 -1.45 21.40
N SER A 101 -1.84 -1.62 20.70
CA SER A 101 -1.09 -2.87 20.72
C SER A 101 0.39 -2.69 20.41
N GLN A 102 1.20 -3.63 20.89
CA GLN A 102 2.59 -3.79 20.51
C GLN A 102 2.78 -5.15 19.83
N VAL A 103 3.62 -5.19 18.79
CA VAL A 103 3.87 -6.40 18.02
C VAL A 103 5.31 -6.86 18.25
N TYR A 104 5.47 -8.13 18.59
CA TYR A 104 6.76 -8.77 18.82
C TYR A 104 6.97 -9.93 17.85
N ARG A 105 8.21 -10.14 17.39
CA ARG A 105 8.64 -11.31 16.65
C ARG A 105 9.14 -12.35 17.63
N CYS A 106 8.69 -13.59 17.50
CA CYS A 106 9.25 -14.72 18.23
C CYS A 106 9.61 -15.82 17.23
N ASP A 107 10.88 -16.19 17.19
CA ASP A 107 11.38 -17.27 16.35
C ASP A 107 11.41 -18.57 17.17
N THR A 108 10.83 -19.64 16.60
CA THR A 108 10.98 -21.01 17.11
C THR A 108 11.81 -21.83 16.13
N GLU A 109 12.20 -23.04 16.51
CA GLU A 109 12.97 -23.92 15.62
C GLU A 109 12.25 -24.23 14.29
N GLU A 110 10.92 -24.21 14.30
CA GLU A 110 10.09 -24.59 13.15
C GLU A 110 9.52 -23.38 12.38
N THR A 111 9.20 -22.28 13.07
CA THR A 111 8.50 -21.15 12.45
C THR A 111 8.65 -19.84 13.24
N SER A 112 8.35 -18.72 12.58
CA SER A 112 8.35 -17.38 13.16
C SER A 112 6.92 -16.89 13.40
N TYR A 113 6.70 -16.31 14.57
CA TYR A 113 5.40 -15.77 15.00
C TYR A 113 5.45 -14.27 15.20
N ALA A 114 4.33 -13.61 14.87
CA ALA A 114 4.04 -12.25 15.31
C ALA A 114 3.07 -12.31 16.50
N LEU A 115 3.48 -11.74 17.64
CA LEU A 115 2.71 -11.66 18.87
C LEU A 115 2.20 -10.23 19.02
N LYS A 116 0.92 -10.00 18.70
CA LYS A 116 0.24 -8.70 18.90
C LYS A 116 -0.31 -8.66 20.33
N VAL A 117 0.43 -8.03 21.22
CA VAL A 117 0.09 -7.81 22.63
C VAL A 117 -0.82 -6.59 22.71
N ILE A 118 -2.03 -6.77 23.24
CA ILE A 118 -2.96 -5.67 23.47
C ILE A 118 -2.52 -4.91 24.72
N THR A 119 -2.05 -3.69 24.54
CA THR A 119 -1.51 -2.86 25.63
C THR A 119 -2.58 -2.00 26.29
N GLU A 120 -3.66 -1.71 25.56
CA GLU A 120 -4.73 -0.87 26.03
C GLU A 120 -6.06 -1.60 25.99
N THR A 121 -6.79 -1.55 27.10
CA THR A 121 -8.03 -2.32 27.29
C THR A 121 -9.28 -1.45 27.35
N HIS A 122 -9.14 -0.12 27.42
CA HIS A 122 -10.29 0.76 27.28
C HIS A 122 -10.77 0.82 25.83
N ASN A 123 -12.09 0.87 25.63
CA ASN A 123 -12.75 0.94 24.32
C ASN A 123 -12.38 2.25 23.60
N MET A 124 -11.25 2.25 22.90
CA MET A 124 -10.88 3.28 21.93
C MET A 124 -11.62 2.96 20.63
N GLU A 125 -12.86 3.41 20.49
CA GLU A 125 -13.55 3.31 19.19
C GLU A 125 -12.67 3.97 18.10
N PRO A 126 -12.50 3.34 16.91
CA PRO A 126 -13.11 2.10 16.43
C PRO A 126 -12.27 0.83 16.71
N HIS A 127 -11.20 0.87 17.49
CA HIS A 127 -10.40 -0.32 17.79
C HIS A 127 -11.10 -1.24 18.81
N SER A 128 -11.26 -2.52 18.46
CA SER A 128 -11.80 -3.53 19.37
C SER A 128 -11.12 -4.89 19.18
N PRO A 129 -10.22 -5.30 20.11
CA PRO A 129 -9.56 -6.60 20.05
C PRO A 129 -10.53 -7.79 20.06
N ALA A 130 -11.65 -7.68 20.80
CA ALA A 130 -12.68 -8.71 20.85
C ALA A 130 -13.36 -8.88 19.47
N ARG A 131 -13.65 -7.78 18.78
CA ARG A 131 -14.18 -7.79 17.42
C ARG A 131 -13.17 -8.34 16.42
N GLU A 132 -11.91 -7.92 16.50
CA GLU A 132 -10.83 -8.42 15.65
C GLU A 132 -10.75 -9.95 15.73
N ILE A 133 -10.71 -10.51 16.95
CA ILE A 133 -10.69 -11.96 17.18
C ILE A 133 -11.95 -12.63 16.63
N ALA A 134 -13.14 -12.06 16.87
CA ALA A 134 -14.40 -12.63 16.42
C ALA A 134 -14.51 -12.66 14.89
N ILE A 135 -13.98 -11.64 14.21
CA ILE A 135 -13.91 -11.57 12.75
C ILE A 135 -12.86 -12.58 12.25
N LEU A 136 -11.62 -12.53 12.73
CA LEU A 136 -10.53 -13.40 12.28
C LEU A 136 -10.87 -14.89 12.40
N LYS A 137 -11.60 -15.30 13.43
CA LYS A 137 -12.06 -16.69 13.60
C LYS A 137 -12.98 -17.21 12.50
N LYS A 138 -13.61 -16.32 11.72
CA LYS A 138 -14.50 -16.69 10.61
C LYS A 138 -13.79 -16.71 9.26
N LEU A 139 -12.60 -16.13 9.17
CA LEU A 139 -11.93 -15.87 7.90
C LEU A 139 -10.98 -17.01 7.52
N SER A 140 -11.02 -17.39 6.26
CA SER A 140 -10.12 -18.38 5.67
C SER A 140 -9.86 -17.99 4.23
N HIS A 141 -8.79 -17.20 4.03
CA HIS A 141 -8.33 -16.80 2.70
C HIS A 141 -6.82 -16.56 2.74
N PRO A 142 -6.04 -16.99 1.72
CA PRO A 142 -4.58 -16.86 1.71
C PRO A 142 -4.09 -15.43 1.91
N SER A 143 -4.78 -14.44 1.32
CA SER A 143 -4.40 -13.02 1.41
C SER A 143 -5.00 -12.28 2.61
N ILE A 144 -5.53 -12.99 3.61
CA ILE A 144 -6.04 -12.41 4.86
C ILE A 144 -5.32 -13.01 6.05
N MET A 145 -4.95 -12.18 7.02
CA MET A 145 -4.24 -12.61 8.22
C MET A 145 -5.03 -13.71 8.93
N SER A 146 -4.36 -14.80 9.29
CA SER A 146 -4.98 -15.91 10.02
C SER A 146 -4.61 -15.83 11.51
N LEU A 147 -5.62 -16.00 12.37
CA LEU A 147 -5.41 -16.11 13.81
C LEU A 147 -5.03 -17.55 14.16
N ILE A 148 -3.80 -17.76 14.64
CA ILE A 148 -3.34 -19.10 15.06
C ILE A 148 -4.02 -19.45 16.39
N LYS A 149 -3.88 -18.57 17.39
CA LYS A 149 -4.49 -18.71 18.71
C LYS A 149 -4.43 -17.39 19.47
N THR A 150 -5.13 -17.34 20.59
CA THR A 150 -5.03 -16.28 21.58
C THR A 150 -4.40 -16.83 22.86
N ILE A 151 -3.50 -16.07 23.47
CA ILE A 151 -2.92 -16.38 24.79
C ILE A 151 -3.03 -15.16 25.69
N HIS A 152 -2.64 -15.32 26.96
CA HIS A 152 -2.39 -14.20 27.85
C HIS A 152 -0.91 -14.19 28.22
N ASP A 153 -0.35 -12.99 28.34
CA ASP A 153 1.00 -12.81 28.84
C ASP A 153 1.05 -12.82 30.38
N GLU A 154 2.23 -12.56 30.94
CA GLU A 154 2.53 -12.53 32.36
C GLU A 154 1.72 -11.46 33.12
N GLU A 155 1.32 -10.40 32.44
CA GLU A 155 0.47 -9.32 32.97
C GLU A 155 -1.03 -9.58 32.72
N SER A 156 -1.39 -10.78 32.25
CA SER A 156 -2.75 -11.14 31.84
C SER A 156 -3.31 -10.28 30.71
N ARG A 157 -2.45 -9.66 29.89
CA ARG A 157 -2.87 -8.95 28.68
C ARG A 157 -3.17 -9.96 27.58
N LEU A 158 -4.17 -9.65 26.77
CA LEU A 158 -4.56 -10.46 25.63
C LEU A 158 -3.48 -10.38 24.55
N VAL A 159 -3.08 -11.53 24.00
CA VAL A 159 -2.09 -11.61 22.91
C VAL A 159 -2.66 -12.44 21.77
N LEU A 160 -2.63 -11.88 20.57
CA LEU A 160 -2.94 -12.60 19.33
C LEU A 160 -1.63 -13.20 18.79
N VAL A 161 -1.63 -14.52 18.59
CA VAL A 161 -0.52 -15.22 17.93
C VAL A 161 -0.85 -15.36 16.45
N LEU A 162 -0.01 -14.78 15.61
CA LEU A 162 -0.18 -14.67 14.16
C LEU A 162 1.06 -15.21 13.42
N PRO A 163 0.94 -15.63 12.15
CA PRO A 163 2.11 -15.87 11.30
C PRO A 163 2.96 -14.60 11.17
N TYR A 164 4.28 -14.73 11.24
CA TYR A 164 5.17 -13.59 10.99
C TYR A 164 5.35 -13.36 9.49
N MET A 165 5.22 -12.09 9.09
CA MET A 165 5.58 -11.61 7.75
C MET A 165 6.71 -10.59 7.88
N PRO A 166 7.80 -10.72 7.11
CA PRO A 166 9.03 -9.96 7.34
C PRO A 166 8.96 -8.49 6.92
N TYR A 167 8.06 -8.14 6.00
CA TYR A 167 7.98 -6.80 5.42
C TYR A 167 6.54 -6.30 5.35
N THR A 168 6.41 -4.98 5.32
CA THR A 168 5.19 -4.26 4.95
C THR A 168 5.36 -3.61 3.58
N LEU A 169 4.26 -3.21 2.94
CA LEU A 169 4.33 -2.37 1.75
C LEU A 169 4.94 -1.01 2.06
N THR A 170 4.80 -0.49 3.30
CA THR A 170 5.53 0.71 3.75
C THR A 170 7.05 0.52 3.65
N ASP A 171 7.57 -0.63 4.08
CA ASP A 171 9.02 -0.91 4.00
C ASP A 171 9.50 -0.89 2.55
N LEU A 172 8.73 -1.48 1.64
CA LEU A 172 9.04 -1.53 0.22
C LEU A 172 8.99 -0.13 -0.42
N LEU A 173 7.94 0.64 -0.16
CA LEU A 173 7.80 2.03 -0.66
C LEU A 173 8.91 2.94 -0.13
N SER A 174 9.31 2.78 1.14
CA SER A 174 10.35 3.63 1.75
C SER A 174 11.74 3.47 1.13
N LYS A 175 12.01 2.31 0.50
CA LYS A 175 13.29 1.99 -0.13
C LYS A 175 13.28 2.20 -1.63
N SER A 176 12.09 2.34 -2.22
CA SER A 176 11.97 2.67 -3.62
C SER A 176 12.19 4.16 -3.84
N SER A 177 13.27 4.50 -4.54
CA SER A 177 13.55 5.87 -4.99
C SER A 177 12.76 6.27 -6.24
N ASN A 178 12.24 5.30 -7.00
CA ASN A 178 11.69 5.50 -8.34
C ASN A 178 10.31 4.84 -8.55
N GLY A 179 9.53 4.61 -7.50
CA GLY A 179 8.26 3.87 -7.61
C GLY A 179 8.47 2.36 -7.62
N LEU A 180 7.40 1.60 -7.36
CA LEU A 180 7.47 0.15 -7.51
C LEU A 180 7.42 -0.22 -8.99
N SER A 181 8.01 -1.36 -9.36
CA SER A 181 7.85 -1.88 -10.72
C SER A 181 6.37 -2.15 -11.00
N THR A 182 5.94 -1.98 -12.26
CA THR A 182 4.58 -2.33 -12.67
C THR A 182 4.26 -3.79 -12.32
N ARG A 183 5.20 -4.71 -12.56
CA ARG A 183 5.05 -6.13 -12.24
C ARG A 183 4.81 -6.35 -10.75
N THR A 184 5.66 -5.80 -9.89
CA THR A 184 5.54 -5.89 -8.42
C THR A 184 4.19 -5.35 -7.97
N THR A 185 3.81 -4.17 -8.49
CA THR A 185 2.53 -3.52 -8.19
C THR A 185 1.35 -4.43 -8.55
N LYS A 186 1.32 -4.98 -9.77
CA LYS A 186 0.26 -5.90 -10.22
C LYS A 186 0.18 -7.16 -9.35
N MET A 187 1.31 -7.76 -8.99
CA MET A 187 1.36 -8.93 -8.11
C MET A 187 0.78 -8.68 -6.72
N ILE A 188 1.11 -7.53 -6.12
CA ILE A 188 0.58 -7.11 -4.81
C ILE A 188 -0.92 -6.84 -4.92
N PHE A 189 -1.33 -6.03 -5.88
CA PHE A 189 -2.72 -5.60 -6.01
C PHE A 189 -3.67 -6.71 -6.41
N LYS A 190 -3.23 -7.69 -7.20
CA LYS A 190 -4.03 -8.88 -7.49
C LYS A 190 -4.40 -9.66 -6.23
N GLN A 191 -3.44 -9.84 -5.31
CA GLN A 191 -3.66 -10.56 -4.06
C GLN A 191 -4.45 -9.72 -3.04
N LEU A 192 -4.14 -8.42 -2.94
CA LEU A 192 -4.90 -7.47 -2.13
C LEU A 192 -6.37 -7.43 -2.55
N LEU A 193 -6.65 -7.26 -3.84
CA LEU A 193 -8.03 -7.23 -4.36
C LEU A 193 -8.72 -8.58 -4.18
N SER A 194 -8.01 -9.71 -4.30
CA SER A 194 -8.57 -11.05 -3.98
C SER A 194 -8.97 -11.15 -2.51
N GLY A 195 -8.14 -10.67 -1.59
CA GLY A 195 -8.46 -10.62 -0.17
C GLY A 195 -9.65 -9.70 0.13
N LEU A 196 -9.69 -8.52 -0.49
CA LEU A 196 -10.81 -7.58 -0.33
C LEU A 196 -12.12 -8.13 -0.90
N ALA A 197 -12.11 -8.76 -2.07
CA ALA A 197 -13.29 -9.42 -2.64
C ALA A 197 -13.86 -10.47 -1.68
N TYR A 198 -12.99 -11.27 -1.07
CA TYR A 198 -13.38 -12.22 -0.03
C TYR A 198 -13.98 -11.53 1.21
N LEU A 199 -13.34 -10.50 1.77
CA LEU A 199 -13.87 -9.76 2.92
C LEU A 199 -15.23 -9.12 2.61
N HIS A 200 -15.37 -8.55 1.42
CA HIS A 200 -16.58 -7.84 1.00
C HIS A 200 -17.74 -8.80 0.74
N ALA A 201 -17.47 -10.00 0.23
CA ALA A 201 -18.47 -11.07 0.13
C ALA A 201 -18.99 -11.49 1.52
N GLU A 202 -18.14 -11.46 2.54
CA GLU A 202 -18.51 -11.68 3.95
C GLU A 202 -19.08 -10.41 4.63
N GLN A 203 -19.33 -9.33 3.88
CA GLN A 203 -19.84 -8.04 4.37
C GLN A 203 -18.96 -7.37 5.43
N ILE A 204 -17.65 -7.65 5.40
CA ILE A 204 -16.67 -7.03 6.29
C ILE A 204 -16.08 -5.81 5.59
N ILE A 205 -16.09 -4.68 6.29
CA ILE A 205 -15.38 -3.47 5.87
C ILE A 205 -14.09 -3.42 6.70
N HIS A 206 -12.93 -3.39 6.05
CA HIS A 206 -11.65 -3.34 6.75
C HIS A 206 -11.43 -1.99 7.45
N ARG A 207 -11.78 -0.88 6.79
CA ARG A 207 -11.73 0.50 7.30
C ARG A 207 -10.33 1.08 7.56
N ASP A 208 -9.26 0.36 7.22
CA ASP A 208 -7.90 0.85 7.41
C ASP A 208 -6.90 0.25 6.41
N ILE A 209 -7.27 0.24 5.13
CA ILE A 209 -6.34 -0.15 4.07
C ILE A 209 -5.28 0.94 3.92
N SER A 210 -4.03 0.57 4.18
CA SER A 210 -2.85 1.44 4.12
C SER A 210 -1.60 0.56 3.89
N PRO A 211 -0.45 1.13 3.49
CA PRO A 211 0.73 0.33 3.19
C PRO A 211 1.30 -0.41 4.42
N SER A 212 1.05 0.05 5.64
CA SER A 212 1.49 -0.64 6.86
C SER A 212 0.68 -1.90 7.15
N ASN A 213 -0.55 -1.98 6.63
CA ASN A 213 -1.47 -3.09 6.85
C ASN A 213 -1.46 -4.11 5.68
N ILE A 214 -0.58 -3.91 4.69
CA ILE A 214 -0.30 -4.88 3.63
C ILE A 214 1.06 -5.53 3.91
N LEU A 215 1.04 -6.78 4.34
CA LEU A 215 2.24 -7.54 4.69
C LEU A 215 2.75 -8.33 3.49
N LEU A 216 4.06 -8.31 3.30
CA LEU A 216 4.75 -8.92 2.18
C LEU A 216 5.65 -10.08 2.66
N PRO A 217 5.69 -11.19 1.91
CA PRO A 217 6.62 -12.27 2.18
C PRO A 217 8.06 -11.86 1.85
N GLN A 218 9.01 -12.70 2.26
CA GLN A 218 10.40 -12.58 1.85
C GLN A 218 10.57 -12.78 0.33
N ASP A 219 9.82 -13.70 -0.25
CA ASP A 219 9.82 -13.93 -1.69
C ASP A 219 8.41 -13.74 -2.23
N ILE A 220 8.20 -12.63 -2.94
CA ILE A 220 6.90 -12.29 -3.53
C ILE A 220 6.53 -13.19 -4.72
N ASN A 221 7.51 -13.86 -5.33
CA ASN A 221 7.29 -14.89 -6.33
C ASN A 221 7.13 -16.29 -5.69
N GLY A 222 7.30 -16.38 -4.37
CA GLY A 222 7.20 -17.61 -3.61
C GLY A 222 5.76 -18.06 -3.38
N GLN A 223 5.60 -19.11 -2.56
CA GLN A 223 4.29 -19.68 -2.24
C GLN A 223 3.52 -18.89 -1.18
N ILE A 224 4.21 -18.05 -0.39
CA ILE A 224 3.58 -17.27 0.67
C ILE A 224 2.94 -16.03 0.05
N PRO A 225 1.63 -15.80 0.24
CA PRO A 225 0.94 -14.68 -0.39
C PRO A 225 1.20 -13.35 0.31
N VAL A 226 0.82 -12.26 -0.35
CA VAL A 226 0.61 -10.95 0.27
C VAL A 226 -0.62 -11.03 1.18
N VAL A 227 -0.53 -10.47 2.38
CA VAL A 227 -1.55 -10.61 3.44
C VAL A 227 -2.06 -9.26 3.90
N ILE A 228 -3.38 -9.09 3.93
CA ILE A 228 -4.05 -7.96 4.60
C ILE A 228 -4.12 -8.27 6.11
N THR A 229 -3.69 -7.32 6.95
CA THR A 229 -3.66 -7.45 8.41
C THR A 229 -4.38 -6.31 9.12
N ASP A 230 -4.52 -6.45 10.44
CA ASP A 230 -5.12 -5.48 11.36
C ASP A 230 -6.61 -5.20 11.12
N LEU A 231 -7.43 -6.18 11.52
CA LEU A 231 -8.89 -6.04 11.54
C LEU A 231 -9.39 -5.39 12.85
N GLY A 232 -8.50 -4.72 13.59
CA GLY A 232 -8.81 -4.02 14.84
C GLY A 232 -9.92 -2.98 14.68
N THR A 233 -9.94 -2.31 13.53
CA THR A 233 -10.96 -1.33 13.16
C THR A 233 -12.05 -1.91 12.27
N ALA A 234 -12.04 -3.18 11.89
CA ALA A 234 -13.00 -3.71 10.91
C ALA A 234 -14.46 -3.63 11.42
N TRP A 235 -15.41 -3.53 10.49
CA TRP A 235 -16.84 -3.54 10.79
C TRP A 235 -17.54 -4.70 10.09
N HIS A 236 -18.46 -5.37 10.79
CA HIS A 236 -19.29 -6.46 10.25
C HIS A 236 -20.72 -6.32 10.78
N PRO A 237 -21.77 -6.47 9.95
CA PRO A 237 -23.16 -6.16 10.31
C PRO A 237 -23.68 -6.91 11.52
N ILE A 238 -23.33 -8.19 11.70
CA ILE A 238 -23.76 -8.99 12.87
C ILE A 238 -22.80 -8.86 14.07
N ILE A 239 -21.48 -8.93 13.85
CA ILE A 239 -20.50 -8.91 14.95
C ILE A 239 -20.40 -7.53 15.60
N SER A 240 -20.56 -6.46 14.82
CA SER A 240 -20.38 -5.08 15.28
C SER A 240 -21.68 -4.43 15.76
N SER A 241 -22.87 -4.92 15.37
CA SER A 241 -24.14 -4.19 15.55
C SER A 241 -24.46 -3.79 16.98
N SER A 242 -24.00 -4.55 17.98
CA SER A 242 -24.29 -4.23 19.39
C SER A 242 -23.52 -3.02 19.90
N ALA A 243 -22.31 -2.79 19.39
CA ALA A 243 -21.46 -1.67 19.78
C ALA A 243 -21.52 -0.52 18.75
N GLU A 244 -21.68 -0.86 17.48
CA GLU A 244 -21.59 0.05 16.35
C GLU A 244 -22.63 -0.32 15.28
N PRO A 245 -23.88 0.13 15.43
CA PRO A 245 -24.95 -0.10 14.46
C PRO A 245 -24.63 0.43 13.05
N SER A 246 -25.28 -0.12 12.03
CA SER A 246 -24.99 0.21 10.62
C SER A 246 -25.25 1.66 10.23
N ASP A 247 -26.15 2.34 10.93
CA ASP A 247 -26.51 3.75 10.76
C ASP A 247 -25.68 4.70 11.66
N GLN A 248 -24.84 4.16 12.54
CA GLN A 248 -24.04 4.90 13.51
C GLN A 248 -22.58 4.42 13.53
N LYS A 249 -22.03 4.11 12.35
CA LYS A 249 -20.61 3.75 12.24
C LYS A 249 -19.70 4.92 12.57
N CYS A 250 -18.60 4.64 13.26
CA CYS A 250 -17.53 5.56 13.61
C CYS A 250 -16.98 6.23 12.35
N LEU A 251 -16.81 7.55 12.40
CA LEU A 251 -16.31 8.34 11.29
C LEU A 251 -14.79 8.42 11.27
N GLU A 252 -14.12 8.25 12.42
CA GLU A 252 -12.67 8.32 12.60
C GLU A 252 -11.98 7.02 12.19
N VAL A 253 -12.18 6.66 10.93
CA VAL A 253 -11.60 5.46 10.30
C VAL A 253 -10.70 5.84 9.13
N GLY A 254 -9.76 4.96 8.81
CA GLY A 254 -8.76 5.15 7.77
C GLY A 254 -7.56 5.96 8.23
N THR A 255 -6.37 5.48 7.87
CA THR A 255 -5.11 6.15 8.17
C THR A 255 -4.87 7.37 7.27
N THR A 256 -4.72 8.55 7.88
CA THR A 256 -4.09 9.73 7.27
C THR A 256 -4.64 10.10 5.88
N CYS A 257 -3.84 9.93 4.82
CA CYS A 257 -4.14 10.27 3.43
C CYS A 257 -5.03 9.25 2.69
N TYR A 258 -5.22 8.04 3.23
CA TYR A 258 -6.05 6.99 2.62
C TYR A 258 -7.53 7.09 3.02
N ARG A 259 -7.88 8.04 3.90
CA ARG A 259 -9.24 8.22 4.41
C ARG A 259 -10.20 8.64 3.29
N CYS A 260 -11.40 8.09 3.34
CA CYS A 260 -12.42 8.27 2.31
C CYS A 260 -13.22 9.57 2.51
N PRO A 261 -13.63 10.23 1.41
CA PRO A 261 -14.24 11.55 1.48
C PRO A 261 -15.58 11.51 2.21
N GLU A 262 -16.41 10.48 2.05
CA GLU A 262 -17.71 10.36 2.73
C GLU A 262 -17.60 10.38 4.26
N THR A 263 -16.51 9.82 4.83
CA THR A 263 -16.28 9.84 6.28
C THR A 263 -15.91 11.23 6.79
N LEU A 264 -15.29 12.07 5.94
CA LEU A 264 -14.92 13.44 6.26
C LEU A 264 -16.13 14.39 6.25
N PHE A 265 -17.18 14.03 5.51
CA PHE A 265 -18.46 14.75 5.47
C PHE A 265 -19.53 14.13 6.37
N SER A 266 -19.10 13.39 7.41
CA SER A 266 -19.96 12.83 8.46
C SER A 266 -21.02 11.83 7.97
N ASN A 267 -20.80 11.15 6.85
CA ASN A 267 -21.67 10.06 6.41
C ASN A 267 -21.32 8.76 7.14
N THR A 268 -22.23 8.24 7.96
CA THR A 268 -22.08 6.97 8.70
C THR A 268 -22.57 5.75 7.91
N ALA A 269 -23.26 5.96 6.79
CA ALA A 269 -23.82 4.91 5.94
C ALA A 269 -22.80 4.35 4.93
N TYR A 270 -21.51 4.56 5.14
CA TYR A 270 -20.46 4.03 4.27
C TYR A 270 -20.47 2.49 4.24
N THR A 271 -19.94 1.95 3.15
CA THR A 271 -19.96 0.52 2.80
C THR A 271 -18.54 -0.01 2.55
N THR A 272 -18.42 -1.21 1.99
CA THR A 272 -17.15 -1.79 1.53
C THR A 272 -16.44 -0.92 0.49
N SER A 273 -17.15 -0.04 -0.21
CA SER A 273 -16.61 1.00 -1.11
C SER A 273 -15.55 1.90 -0.48
N LEU A 274 -15.52 1.99 0.86
CA LEU A 274 -14.51 2.69 1.63
C LEU A 274 -13.12 2.06 1.40
N ASP A 275 -13.02 0.73 1.49
CA ASP A 275 -11.76 0.03 1.29
C ASP A 275 -11.21 0.21 -0.14
N LEU A 276 -12.10 0.36 -1.13
CA LEU A 276 -11.74 0.51 -2.54
C LEU A 276 -11.15 1.89 -2.84
N TRP A 277 -11.66 2.95 -2.20
CA TRP A 277 -11.03 4.27 -2.28
C TRP A 277 -9.61 4.23 -1.70
N SER A 278 -9.45 3.69 -0.49
CA SER A 278 -8.14 3.57 0.16
C SER A 278 -7.17 2.73 -0.69
N THR A 279 -7.67 1.66 -1.32
CA THR A 279 -6.92 0.83 -2.27
C THR A 279 -6.50 1.62 -3.51
N GLY A 280 -7.38 2.46 -4.08
CA GLY A 280 -7.05 3.33 -5.21
C GLY A 280 -5.98 4.37 -4.88
N VAL A 281 -6.08 4.99 -3.70
CA VAL A 281 -5.05 5.94 -3.20
C VAL A 281 -3.71 5.24 -2.98
N LEU A 282 -3.72 4.01 -2.44
CA LEU A 282 -2.52 3.19 -2.25
C LEU A 282 -1.90 2.76 -3.60
N LEU A 283 -2.72 2.41 -4.59
CA LEU A 283 -2.26 2.06 -5.93
C LEU A 283 -1.57 3.25 -6.60
N ALA A 284 -2.20 4.42 -6.51
CA ALA A 284 -1.63 5.65 -7.03
C ALA A 284 -0.25 5.97 -6.42
N GLU A 285 -0.07 5.74 -5.12
CA GLU A 285 1.22 5.93 -4.46
C GLU A 285 2.29 4.96 -4.97
N CYS A 286 1.93 3.68 -5.17
CA CYS A 286 2.85 2.68 -5.73
C CYS A 286 3.29 3.01 -7.16
N LEU A 287 2.41 3.64 -7.94
CA LEU A 287 2.66 4.04 -9.33
C LEU A 287 3.39 5.39 -9.48
N ARG A 288 3.65 6.12 -8.38
CA ARG A 288 4.37 7.40 -8.41
C ARG A 288 5.87 7.19 -8.21
N SER A 289 6.66 8.03 -8.86
CA SER A 289 8.13 8.01 -8.81
C SER A 289 8.67 9.40 -8.50
N PRO A 290 9.24 9.65 -7.30
CA PRO A 290 9.30 8.72 -6.17
C PRO A 290 7.91 8.41 -5.59
N PRO A 291 7.75 7.30 -4.83
CA PRO A 291 6.50 7.02 -4.13
C PRO A 291 6.14 8.17 -3.20
N ASN A 292 4.91 8.64 -3.31
CA ASN A 292 4.31 9.54 -2.33
C ASN A 292 2.78 9.46 -2.43
N PRO A 293 2.07 9.73 -1.32
CA PRO A 293 0.62 9.69 -1.30
C PRO A 293 -0.01 10.56 -2.37
N LEU A 294 -1.07 10.05 -3.01
CA LEU A 294 -1.87 10.83 -3.96
C LEU A 294 -2.47 12.07 -3.31
N LEU A 295 -2.92 11.92 -2.06
CA LEU A 295 -3.59 12.93 -1.26
C LEU A 295 -2.69 13.32 -0.08
N GLU A 296 -2.60 14.61 0.20
CA GLU A 296 -1.78 15.17 1.25
C GLU A 296 -2.63 15.51 2.48
N SER A 297 -2.34 14.85 3.58
CA SER A 297 -2.79 15.25 4.91
C SER A 297 -1.62 16.00 5.56
N ARG A 298 -1.67 17.34 5.58
CA ARG A 298 -0.60 18.14 6.19
C ARG A 298 -0.54 17.83 7.69
N ARG A 299 0.68 17.68 8.23
CA ARG A 299 0.91 17.65 9.68
C ARG A 299 0.59 19.04 10.23
N GLY A 300 -0.59 19.16 10.83
CA GLY A 300 -1.02 20.33 11.58
C GLY A 300 -1.61 19.84 12.89
N ASP A 301 -0.86 20.08 13.95
CA ASP A 301 -1.21 20.01 15.35
C ASP A 301 -2.52 20.81 15.54
N GLU A 302 -3.54 20.18 16.12
CA GLU A 302 -4.91 20.71 16.36
C GLU A 302 -5.84 20.79 15.13
N ASP A 303 -6.86 19.93 15.08
CA ASP A 303 -8.12 19.96 14.30
C ASP A 303 -8.08 20.22 12.76
N GLY A 304 -6.95 20.62 12.19
CA GLY A 304 -6.76 21.06 10.80
C GLY A 304 -6.36 19.95 9.82
N ASN A 305 -6.22 18.72 10.28
CA ASN A 305 -5.81 17.59 9.44
C ASN A 305 -6.90 17.20 8.42
N GLN A 306 -8.16 17.12 8.85
CA GLN A 306 -9.28 16.70 8.00
C GLN A 306 -9.56 17.72 6.88
N LEU A 307 -9.58 19.01 7.21
CA LEU A 307 -9.75 20.09 6.23
C LEU A 307 -8.59 20.13 5.23
N GLY A 308 -7.36 19.91 5.70
CA GLY A 308 -6.18 19.78 4.84
C GLY A 308 -6.33 18.67 3.81
N LEU A 309 -6.82 17.50 4.26
CA LEU A 309 -7.10 16.36 3.38
C LEU A 309 -8.24 16.66 2.40
N ILE A 310 -9.36 17.25 2.85
CA ILE A 310 -10.46 17.69 1.99
C ILE A 310 -9.96 18.64 0.89
N LEU A 311 -9.16 19.63 1.27
CA LEU A 311 -8.57 20.59 0.32
C LEU A 311 -7.62 19.89 -0.65
N SER A 312 -6.87 18.88 -0.21
CA SER A 312 -6.02 18.08 -1.10
C SER A 312 -6.86 17.27 -2.10
N MET A 313 -7.96 16.66 -1.65
CA MET A 313 -8.91 15.98 -2.53
C MET A 313 -9.46 16.94 -3.58
N PHE A 314 -9.93 18.12 -3.19
CA PHE A 314 -10.50 19.10 -4.12
C PHE A 314 -9.48 19.62 -5.13
N LYS A 315 -8.23 19.85 -4.71
CA LYS A 315 -7.15 20.26 -5.62
C LYS A 315 -6.71 19.15 -6.58
N THR A 316 -7.00 17.90 -6.27
CA THR A 316 -6.59 16.74 -7.04
C THR A 316 -7.70 16.30 -8.00
N LEU A 317 -8.89 16.04 -7.45
CA LEU A 317 -10.05 15.50 -8.17
C LEU A 317 -11.02 16.59 -8.65
N GLY A 318 -10.81 17.83 -8.23
CA GLY A 318 -11.74 18.93 -8.44
C GLY A 318 -12.74 19.08 -7.29
N THR A 319 -13.33 20.27 -7.15
CA THR A 319 -14.40 20.48 -6.17
C THR A 319 -15.64 19.68 -6.60
N PRO A 320 -16.24 18.83 -5.73
CA PRO A 320 -17.39 18.01 -6.09
C PRO A 320 -18.62 18.88 -6.39
N THR A 321 -19.48 18.37 -7.26
CA THR A 321 -20.77 18.96 -7.64
C THR A 321 -21.90 17.95 -7.41
N ALA A 322 -23.15 18.39 -7.56
CA ALA A 322 -24.31 17.50 -7.46
C ALA A 322 -24.29 16.37 -8.50
N GLU A 323 -23.59 16.57 -9.62
CA GLU A 323 -23.41 15.59 -10.68
C GLU A 323 -22.27 14.61 -10.38
N THR A 324 -21.15 15.07 -9.81
CA THR A 324 -19.99 14.22 -9.52
C THR A 324 -20.09 13.49 -8.18
N TRP A 325 -20.90 14.01 -7.24
CA TRP A 325 -21.19 13.36 -5.96
C TRP A 325 -22.67 13.42 -5.56
N PRO A 326 -23.59 12.79 -6.31
CA PRO A 326 -25.02 12.88 -6.06
C PRO A 326 -25.48 12.44 -4.66
N GLU A 327 -24.87 11.40 -4.07
CA GLU A 327 -25.26 10.92 -2.73
C GLU A 327 -25.08 12.00 -1.64
N ALA A 328 -24.11 12.91 -1.82
CA ALA A 328 -23.80 13.98 -0.87
C ALA A 328 -24.85 15.09 -0.80
N MET A 329 -25.77 15.17 -1.78
CA MET A 329 -26.91 16.10 -1.72
C MET A 329 -27.84 15.83 -0.53
N LYS A 330 -27.87 14.60 -0.03
CA LYS A 330 -28.75 14.19 1.07
C LYS A 330 -28.10 14.37 2.45
N TRP A 331 -26.82 14.73 2.50
CA TRP A 331 -26.07 14.82 3.75
C TRP A 331 -26.30 16.15 4.46
N LYS A 332 -26.21 16.11 5.80
CA LYS A 332 -26.31 17.32 6.62
C LYS A 332 -25.19 18.31 6.31
N THR A 333 -23.97 17.80 6.13
CA THR A 333 -22.79 18.57 5.76
C THR A 333 -22.49 18.31 4.28
N ASN A 334 -23.12 19.08 3.38
CA ASN A 334 -22.87 18.91 1.94
C ASN A 334 -21.54 19.60 1.53
N PRO A 335 -20.79 19.03 0.57
CA PRO A 335 -19.49 19.55 0.15
C PRO A 335 -19.59 20.66 -0.91
N PHE A 336 -20.81 21.10 -1.28
CA PHE A 336 -21.03 21.96 -2.46
C PHE A 336 -20.90 23.46 -2.18
N GLN A 337 -20.94 23.85 -0.91
CA GLN A 337 -20.83 25.25 -0.49
C GLN A 337 -19.37 25.61 -0.18
N TRP A 338 -18.51 25.56 -1.21
CA TRP A 338 -17.11 25.96 -1.08
C TRP A 338 -16.82 27.29 -1.79
N TRP A 339 -16.05 28.17 -1.14
CA TRP A 339 -15.68 29.47 -1.72
C TRP A 339 -14.73 29.35 -2.92
N ASN A 340 -13.86 28.34 -2.93
CA ASN A 340 -12.88 28.11 -3.98
C ASN A 340 -13.25 26.86 -4.80
N ILE A 341 -13.48 27.05 -6.10
CA ILE A 341 -13.70 25.92 -7.01
C ILE A 341 -12.36 25.54 -7.64
N PHE A 342 -12.00 24.27 -7.53
CA PHE A 342 -10.80 23.70 -8.13
C PHE A 342 -11.21 22.82 -9.32
N PRO A 343 -10.59 22.96 -10.50
CA PRO A 343 -10.78 22.03 -11.59
C PRO A 343 -10.12 20.67 -11.27
N SER A 344 -10.65 19.58 -11.81
CA SER A 344 -10.03 18.26 -11.73
C SER A 344 -8.71 18.24 -12.50
N LYS A 345 -7.68 17.61 -11.93
CA LYS A 345 -6.43 17.37 -12.65
C LYS A 345 -6.54 16.13 -13.54
N PRO A 346 -6.00 16.14 -14.76
CA PRO A 346 -5.91 14.94 -15.59
C PRO A 346 -5.06 13.86 -14.92
N TRP A 347 -5.43 12.59 -15.07
CA TRP A 347 -4.68 11.47 -14.47
C TRP A 347 -3.27 11.31 -15.07
N GLU A 348 -3.05 11.79 -16.28
CA GLU A 348 -1.72 11.87 -16.92
C GLU A 348 -0.80 12.86 -16.21
N GLU A 349 -1.34 13.92 -15.61
CA GLU A 349 -0.57 14.85 -14.77
C GLU A 349 -0.30 14.22 -13.39
N LEU A 350 -1.29 13.53 -12.82
CA LEU A 350 -1.19 12.94 -11.49
C LEU A 350 -0.27 11.71 -11.45
N LEU A 351 -0.27 10.91 -12.51
CA LEU A 351 0.44 9.64 -12.65
C LEU A 351 1.21 9.59 -13.98
N PRO A 352 2.18 10.49 -14.22
CA PRO A 352 2.82 10.65 -15.53
C PRO A 352 3.64 9.42 -15.97
N ASN A 353 4.10 8.61 -15.03
CA ASN A 353 4.90 7.41 -15.31
C ASN A 353 4.07 6.11 -15.32
N ALA A 354 2.78 6.17 -14.95
CA ALA A 354 1.92 5.00 -14.97
C ALA A 354 1.43 4.69 -16.39
N GLU A 355 1.25 3.40 -16.70
CA GLU A 355 0.58 2.94 -17.92
C GLU A 355 -0.90 3.38 -17.93
N GLU A 356 -1.49 3.50 -19.13
CA GLU A 356 -2.88 3.93 -19.31
C GLU A 356 -3.86 3.07 -18.48
N ALA A 357 -3.72 1.75 -18.54
CA ALA A 357 -4.54 0.83 -17.75
C ALA A 357 -4.36 1.03 -16.23
N GLY A 358 -3.16 1.39 -15.77
CA GLY A 358 -2.91 1.68 -14.36
C GLY A 358 -3.60 2.97 -13.90
N ARG A 359 -3.57 4.01 -14.74
CA ARG A 359 -4.30 5.27 -14.51
C ARG A 359 -5.80 5.03 -14.47
N ASP A 360 -6.32 4.24 -15.41
CA ASP A 360 -7.74 3.91 -15.52
C ASP A 360 -8.27 3.17 -14.28
N LEU A 361 -7.51 2.20 -13.77
CA LEU A 361 -7.87 1.49 -12.55
C LEU A 361 -7.91 2.44 -11.34
N VAL A 362 -6.91 3.30 -11.18
CA VAL A 362 -6.90 4.31 -10.10
C VAL A 362 -8.09 5.26 -10.24
N ALA A 363 -8.34 5.75 -11.45
CA ALA A 363 -9.45 6.66 -11.74
C ALA A 363 -10.81 6.05 -11.42
N SER A 364 -10.96 4.74 -11.60
CA SER A 364 -12.19 3.98 -11.31
C SER A 364 -12.39 3.67 -9.82
N LEU A 365 -11.32 3.72 -9.02
CA LEU A 365 -11.36 3.49 -7.57
C LEU A 365 -11.46 4.80 -6.77
N VAL A 366 -10.81 5.86 -7.24
CA VAL A 366 -10.72 7.17 -6.56
C VAL A 366 -11.75 8.13 -7.15
N VAL A 367 -13.03 7.80 -6.95
CA VAL A 367 -14.20 8.61 -7.36
C VAL A 367 -15.00 9.01 -6.13
N TYR A 368 -15.58 10.23 -6.16
CA TYR A 368 -16.39 10.74 -5.05
C TYR A 368 -17.59 9.85 -4.73
N GLU A 369 -18.48 9.65 -5.72
CA GLU A 369 -19.67 8.83 -5.59
C GLU A 369 -19.31 7.38 -5.25
N SER A 370 -19.63 6.97 -4.02
CA SER A 370 -19.23 5.68 -3.48
C SER A 370 -19.78 4.49 -4.29
N GLY A 371 -21.00 4.62 -4.84
CA GLY A 371 -21.64 3.60 -5.67
C GLY A 371 -21.07 3.47 -7.09
N ASN A 372 -20.26 4.44 -7.54
CA ASN A 372 -19.59 4.39 -8.84
C ASN A 372 -18.16 3.83 -8.75
N ARG A 373 -17.64 3.60 -7.54
CA ARG A 373 -16.32 3.00 -7.36
C ARG A 373 -16.37 1.54 -7.79
N MET A 374 -15.37 1.12 -8.55
CA MET A 374 -15.22 -0.27 -8.95
C MET A 374 -15.12 -1.18 -7.72
N THR A 375 -15.88 -2.28 -7.71
CA THR A 375 -15.79 -3.31 -6.66
C THR A 375 -14.49 -4.10 -6.75
N ALA A 376 -14.11 -4.81 -5.69
CA ALA A 376 -12.91 -5.66 -5.71
C ALA A 376 -12.98 -6.75 -6.79
N ASP A 377 -14.15 -7.36 -7.01
CA ASP A 377 -14.38 -8.36 -8.05
C ASP A 377 -14.27 -7.81 -9.48
N GLU A 378 -14.68 -6.57 -9.70
CA GLU A 378 -14.51 -5.88 -10.98
C GLU A 378 -13.06 -5.47 -11.20
N ALA A 379 -12.40 -4.95 -10.15
CA ALA A 379 -10.99 -4.55 -10.21
C ALA A 379 -10.06 -5.74 -10.49
N LEU A 380 -10.38 -6.94 -9.99
CA LEU A 380 -9.65 -8.17 -10.33
C LEU A 380 -9.70 -8.54 -11.81
N LYS A 381 -10.73 -8.08 -12.52
CA LYS A 381 -10.95 -8.33 -13.96
C LYS A 381 -10.47 -7.16 -14.81
N HIS A 382 -9.92 -6.12 -14.19
CA HIS A 382 -9.42 -4.94 -14.88
C HIS A 382 -8.18 -5.30 -15.73
N PRO A 383 -8.02 -4.75 -16.94
CA PRO A 383 -6.87 -5.02 -17.81
C PRO A 383 -5.52 -4.86 -17.10
N PHE A 384 -5.36 -3.82 -16.30
CA PHE A 384 -4.14 -3.61 -15.49
C PHE A 384 -3.78 -4.79 -14.56
N ILE A 385 -4.75 -5.55 -14.05
CA ILE A 385 -4.50 -6.68 -13.14
C ILE A 385 -4.36 -8.01 -13.92
N LEU A 386 -4.95 -8.10 -15.11
CA LEU A 386 -4.95 -9.31 -15.94
C LEU A 386 -3.71 -9.44 -16.83
N GLU A 387 -3.25 -8.32 -17.41
CA GLU A 387 -2.05 -8.22 -18.25
C GLU A 387 -0.79 -8.07 -17.40
#